data_AF-A0A8S9SG17-F1
#
_entry.id   AF-A0A8S9SG17-F1
#
_cell.length_a   1.000
_cell.length_b   1.000
_cell.length_c   1.000
_cell.angle_alpha   90.00
_cell.angle_beta   90.00
_cell.angle_gamma   90.00
#
_symmetry.space_group_name_H-M   'P 1'
#
loop_
_entity.id
_entity.type
_entity.pdbx_description
1 polymer ?
#
loop_
_entity_poly.entity_id
_entity_poly.type
_entity_poly.pdbx_seq_one_letter_code
_entity_poly.pdbx_strand_id
1 'polypeptide(L)'
;MSEYPAAFTVSFFYTLFVSIITSLTGLVVERNNPSVWIIRFDITLICILAMGIFTPVYYVIHSWTVRYKGPLYLAIFKPLSILIAVIMSATFLGDSLYLGCLIGGVLITIGFYAVMWGKANEEKTRLLLLAEKENSHLLLNHNDDQI
;
A
#
# COMPACT_ATOMS: atom_id res chain seq x y z
N MET A 1 25.11 -5.59 4.32
CA MET A 1 25.07 -4.65 3.18
C MET A 1 25.21 -5.39 1.83
N SER A 2 24.53 -6.52 1.69
CA SER A 2 24.41 -7.26 0.41
C SER A 2 22.92 -7.48 0.23
N GLU A 3 22.23 -6.48 -0.30
CA GLU A 3 20.78 -6.43 -0.29
C GLU A 3 20.24 -6.16 -1.70
N TYR A 4 19.74 -7.21 -2.33
CA TYR A 4 18.74 -7.21 -3.40
C TYR A 4 18.91 -6.18 -4.56
N PRO A 5 19.88 -6.40 -5.47
CA PRO A 5 19.96 -5.67 -6.75
C PRO A 5 18.72 -5.84 -7.66
N ALA A 6 17.86 -6.82 -7.35
CA ALA A 6 16.60 -7.05 -8.05
C ALA A 6 15.56 -5.95 -7.79
N ALA A 7 15.54 -5.32 -6.60
CA ALA A 7 14.49 -4.36 -6.26
C ALA A 7 14.55 -3.07 -7.10
N PHE A 8 15.75 -2.55 -7.33
CA PHE A 8 15.98 -1.38 -8.19
C PHE A 8 15.69 -1.71 -9.66
N THR A 9 16.18 -2.86 -10.12
CA THR A 9 15.97 -3.35 -11.48
C THR A 9 14.48 -3.54 -11.79
N VAL A 10 13.72 -4.17 -10.88
CA VAL A 10 12.27 -4.36 -11.02
C VAL A 10 11.53 -3.02 -11.00
N SER A 11 11.93 -2.08 -10.13
CA SER A 11 11.33 -0.74 -10.09
C SER A 11 11.59 0.04 -11.37
N PHE A 12 12.79 -0.09 -11.94
CA PHE A 12 13.16 0.52 -13.21
C PHE A 12 12.30 -0.04 -14.35
N PHE A 13 12.25 -1.36 -14.53
CA PHE A 13 11.43 -1.99 -15.56
C PHE A 13 9.95 -1.66 -15.40
N TYR A 14 9.42 -1.72 -14.17
CA TYR A 14 8.04 -1.34 -13.88
C TYR A 14 7.74 0.10 -14.32
N THR A 15 8.60 1.05 -13.95
CA THR A 15 8.42 2.46 -14.32
C THR A 15 8.53 2.66 -15.83
N LEU A 16 9.40 1.90 -16.50
CA LEU A 16 9.58 1.94 -17.95
C LEU A 16 8.31 1.46 -18.67
N PHE A 17 7.75 0.32 -18.26
CA PHE A 17 6.50 -0.20 -18.83
C PHE A 17 5.31 0.73 -18.55
N VAL A 18 5.17 1.24 -17.33
CA VAL A 18 4.12 2.20 -16.98
C VAL A 18 4.24 3.47 -17.83
N SER A 19 5.45 3.97 -18.05
CA SER A 19 5.70 5.14 -18.91
C SER A 19 5.28 4.88 -20.36
N ILE A 20 5.64 3.72 -20.93
CA ILE A 20 5.24 3.34 -22.29
C ILE A 20 3.71 3.26 -22.42
N ILE A 21 3.05 2.56 -21.50
CA ILE A 21 1.58 2.40 -21.54
C ILE A 21 0.89 3.75 -21.37
N THR A 22 1.37 4.58 -20.45
CA THR A 22 0.79 5.92 -20.19
C THR A 22 0.97 6.83 -21.39
N SER A 23 2.15 6.84 -22.00
CA SER A 23 2.44 7.60 -23.21
C SER A 23 1.55 7.16 -24.37
N LEU A 24 1.42 5.85 -24.59
CA LEU A 24 0.55 5.30 -25.64
C LEU A 24 -0.92 5.65 -25.40
N THR A 25 -1.39 5.52 -24.16
CA THR A 25 -2.76 5.87 -23.77
C THR A 25 -3.02 7.36 -24.00
N GLY A 26 -2.09 8.23 -23.59
CA GLY A 26 -2.19 9.65 -23.87
C GLY A 26 -2.25 9.95 -25.37
N LEU A 27 -1.48 9.22 -26.18
CA LEU A 27 -1.43 9.44 -27.63
C LEU A 27 -2.74 9.05 -28.31
N VAL A 28 -3.41 8.01 -27.79
CA VAL A 28 -4.72 7.56 -28.26
C VAL A 28 -5.83 8.50 -27.81
N VAL A 29 -5.84 8.90 -26.53
CA VAL A 29 -6.89 9.76 -25.94
C VAL A 29 -6.84 11.16 -26.55
N GLU A 30 -5.65 11.73 -26.70
CA GLU A 30 -5.47 13.12 -27.15
C GLU A 30 -5.11 13.22 -28.64
N ARG A 31 -5.41 12.19 -29.43
CA ARG A 31 -5.06 12.08 -30.85
C ARG A 31 -5.52 13.28 -31.69
N ASN A 32 -6.64 13.89 -31.33
CA ASN A 32 -7.22 15.03 -32.05
C ASN A 32 -6.72 16.41 -31.59
N ASN A 33 -5.95 16.50 -30.50
CA ASN A 33 -5.47 17.77 -29.93
C ASN A 33 -3.96 17.72 -29.63
N PRO A 34 -3.10 17.85 -30.64
CA PRO A 34 -1.64 17.81 -30.45
C PRO A 34 -1.11 18.96 -29.56
N SER A 35 -1.90 20.02 -29.34
CA SER A 35 -1.55 21.15 -28.47
C SER A 35 -1.36 20.79 -27.00
N VAL A 36 -1.93 19.67 -26.53
CA VAL A 36 -1.78 19.21 -25.13
C VAL A 36 -0.39 18.61 -24.87
N TRP A 37 0.27 18.12 -25.91
CA TRP A 37 1.64 17.59 -25.85
C TRP A 37 2.70 18.69 -25.89
N ILE A 38 2.30 19.94 -26.18
CA ILE A 38 3.16 21.11 -26.04
C ILE A 38 3.30 21.42 -24.56
N ILE A 39 4.48 21.08 -24.04
CA ILE A 39 4.89 21.37 -22.67
C ILE A 39 5.02 22.88 -22.53
N ARG A 40 3.99 23.51 -21.93
CA ARG A 40 4.05 24.91 -21.52
C ARG A 40 4.74 24.99 -20.16
N PHE A 41 5.55 26.02 -19.95
CA PHE A 41 6.10 26.37 -18.64
C PHE A 41 5.00 27.02 -17.79
N ASP A 42 4.06 26.21 -17.33
CA ASP A 42 2.95 26.61 -16.48
C ASP A 42 2.95 25.83 -15.15
N ILE A 43 1.93 26.05 -14.31
CA ILE A 43 1.77 25.39 -13.01
C ILE A 43 1.77 23.86 -13.17
N THR A 44 1.30 23.35 -14.31
CA THR A 44 1.31 21.93 -14.66
C THR A 44 2.72 21.34 -14.62
N LEU A 45 3.71 22.02 -15.22
CA LEU A 45 5.10 21.58 -15.21
C LEU A 45 5.67 21.55 -13.78
N ILE A 46 5.36 22.56 -12.97
CA ILE A 46 5.80 22.66 -11.58
C ILE A 46 5.20 21.51 -10.76
N CYS A 47 3.91 21.20 -10.94
CA CYS A 47 3.25 20.07 -10.30
C CYS A 47 3.88 18.73 -10.69
N ILE A 48 4.17 18.51 -11.98
CA ILE A 48 4.81 17.28 -12.46
C ILE A 48 6.20 17.13 -11.84
N LEU A 49 7.01 18.20 -11.81
CA LEU A 49 8.34 18.16 -11.22
C LEU A 49 8.29 17.91 -9.72
N ALA A 50 7.39 18.59 -9.00
CA ALA A 50 7.19 18.39 -7.57
C ALA A 50 6.80 16.94 -7.29
N MET A 51 5.78 16.40 -7.99
CA MET A 51 5.36 15.00 -7.84
C MET A 51 6.51 14.04 -8.16
N GLY A 52 7.29 14.28 -9.21
CA GLY A 52 8.45 13.48 -9.57
C GLY A 52 9.53 13.43 -8.48
N ILE A 53 9.68 14.49 -7.70
CA ILE A 53 10.62 14.55 -6.56
C ILE A 53 10.02 13.90 -5.30
N PHE A 54 8.75 14.18 -4.98
CA PHE A 54 8.10 13.66 -3.77
C PHE A 54 7.85 12.15 -3.84
N THR A 55 7.55 11.63 -5.02
CA THR A 55 7.22 10.21 -5.23
C THR A 55 8.32 9.24 -4.78
N PRO A 56 9.59 9.37 -5.21
CA PRO A 56 10.66 8.47 -4.77
C PRO A 56 10.91 8.56 -3.27
N VAL A 57 10.85 9.76 -2.68
CA VAL A 57 10.99 9.94 -1.23
C VAL A 57 9.88 9.20 -0.48
N TYR A 58 8.64 9.34 -0.94
CA TYR A 58 7.50 8.60 -0.41
C TYR A 58 7.72 7.09 -0.49
N TYR A 59 8.16 6.55 -1.64
CA TYR A 59 8.42 5.12 -1.79
C TYR A 59 9.54 4.61 -0.88
N VAL A 60 10.62 5.38 -0.68
CA VAL A 60 11.69 5.01 0.25
C VAL A 60 11.17 4.92 1.68
N ILE A 61 10.43 5.93 2.14
CA ILE A 61 9.80 5.92 3.47
C ILE A 61 8.81 4.76 3.60
N HIS A 62 8.02 4.49 2.55
CA HIS A 62 7.05 3.39 2.54
C HIS A 62 7.75 2.03 2.66
N SER A 63 8.78 1.81 1.85
CA SER A 63 9.58 0.57 1.85
C SER A 63 10.27 0.36 3.21
N TRP A 64 10.82 1.42 3.78
CA TRP A 64 11.44 1.37 5.11
C TRP A 64 10.41 1.05 6.21
N THR A 65 9.21 1.63 6.12
CA THR A 65 8.11 1.36 7.05
C THR A 65 7.62 -0.08 6.98
N VAL A 66 7.52 -0.66 5.76
CA VAL A 66 7.20 -2.09 5.57
C VAL A 66 8.20 -2.98 6.27
N ARG A 67 9.50 -2.67 6.13
CA ARG A 67 10.54 -3.48 6.76
C ARG A 67 10.53 -3.42 8.27
N TYR A 68 10.24 -2.25 8.85
CA TYR A 68 10.32 -2.06 10.30
C TYR A 68 9.06 -2.55 11.04
N LYS A 69 7.88 -2.31 10.48
CA LYS A 69 6.59 -2.56 11.13
C LYS A 69 5.83 -3.77 10.55
N GLY A 70 6.38 -4.36 9.49
CA GLY A 70 5.76 -5.45 8.74
C GLY A 70 4.75 -4.99 7.69
N PRO A 71 4.45 -5.84 6.69
CA PRO A 71 3.52 -5.51 5.60
C PRO A 71 2.07 -5.29 6.07
N LEU A 72 1.72 -5.78 7.27
CA LEU A 72 0.39 -5.60 7.88
C LEU A 72 0.08 -4.13 8.19
N TYR A 73 1.07 -3.35 8.62
CA TYR A 73 0.86 -1.91 8.89
C TYR A 73 0.52 -1.16 7.60
N LEU A 74 1.16 -1.52 6.49
CA LEU A 74 0.86 -0.95 5.18
C LEU A 74 -0.56 -1.29 4.75
N ALA A 75 -0.97 -2.54 4.92
CA ALA A 75 -2.27 -3.01 4.48
C ALA A 75 -3.41 -2.22 5.14
N ILE A 76 -3.26 -1.84 6.42
CA ILE A 76 -4.22 -0.99 7.16
C ILE A 76 -4.20 0.46 6.67
N PHE A 77 -3.02 1.00 6.32
CA PHE A 77 -2.88 2.40 5.93
C PHE A 77 -3.49 2.70 4.55
N LYS A 78 -3.57 1.69 3.66
CA LYS A 78 -4.13 1.86 2.30
C LYS A 78 -5.61 2.32 2.32
N PRO A 79 -6.56 1.58 2.91
CA PRO A 79 -7.96 2.04 2.97
C PRO A 79 -8.11 3.31 3.81
N LEU A 80 -7.34 3.46 4.89
CA LEU A 80 -7.36 4.67 5.73
C LEU A 80 -6.96 5.93 4.94
N SER A 81 -5.91 5.83 4.11
CA SER A 81 -5.45 6.94 3.27
C SER A 81 -6.51 7.38 2.26
N ILE A 82 -7.27 6.44 1.70
CA ILE A 82 -8.38 6.71 0.79
C ILE A 82 -9.50 7.45 1.53
N LEU A 83 -9.85 7.01 2.74
CA LEU A 83 -10.88 7.66 3.55
C LEU A 83 -10.51 9.11 3.89
N ILE A 84 -9.27 9.36 4.31
CA ILE A 84 -8.78 10.72 4.63
C ILE A 84 -8.79 11.59 3.36
N ALA A 85 -8.35 11.06 2.22
CA ALA A 85 -8.36 11.78 0.95
C ALA A 85 -9.78 12.16 0.53
N VAL A 86 -10.76 11.27 0.69
CA VAL A 86 -12.17 11.56 0.41
C VAL A 86 -12.71 12.67 1.32
N ILE A 87 -12.38 12.65 2.61
CA ILE A 87 -12.80 13.69 3.56
C ILE A 87 -12.16 15.06 3.22
N MET A 88 -10.85 15.08 2.96
CA MET A 88 -10.16 16.31 2.55
C MET A 88 -10.68 16.83 1.21
N SER A 89 -10.97 15.94 0.26
CA SER A 89 -11.56 16.31 -1.03
C SER A 89 -12.97 16.88 -0.88
N ALA A 90 -13.81 16.27 -0.03
CA ALA A 90 -15.16 16.75 0.26
C ALA A 90 -15.18 18.13 0.93
N THR A 91 -14.25 18.37 1.86
CA THR A 91 -14.15 19.67 2.54
C THR A 91 -13.60 20.78 1.65
N PHE A 92 -12.69 20.46 0.72
CA PHE A 92 -12.03 21.46 -0.12
C PHE A 92 -12.81 21.81 -1.39
N LEU A 93 -13.52 20.84 -2.00
CA LEU A 93 -14.24 21.05 -3.26
C LEU A 93 -15.62 21.71 -3.06
N GLY A 94 -16.15 21.73 -1.83
CA GLY A 94 -17.40 22.42 -1.47
C GLY A 94 -18.67 21.83 -2.10
N ASP A 95 -18.53 20.82 -2.95
CA ASP A 95 -19.60 20.12 -3.63
C ASP A 95 -20.10 18.96 -2.77
N SER A 96 -21.35 18.53 -2.98
CA SER A 96 -21.89 17.32 -2.35
C SER A 96 -21.24 16.07 -2.97
N LEU A 97 -19.94 15.92 -2.75
CA LEU A 97 -19.19 14.72 -3.09
C LEU A 97 -19.93 13.53 -2.47
N TYR A 98 -20.46 12.70 -3.37
CA TYR A 98 -21.38 11.60 -3.13
C TYR A 98 -21.27 11.05 -1.70
N LEU A 99 -22.28 11.31 -0.86
CA LEU A 99 -22.41 10.65 0.46
C LEU A 99 -22.20 9.13 0.33
N GLY A 100 -22.59 8.55 -0.80
CA GLY A 100 -22.34 7.15 -1.14
C GLY A 100 -20.84 6.77 -1.21
N CYS A 101 -19.96 7.63 -1.70
CA CYS A 101 -18.50 7.39 -1.70
C CYS A 101 -17.92 7.45 -0.29
N LEU A 102 -18.41 8.38 0.54
CA LEU A 102 -17.99 8.46 1.95
C LEU A 102 -18.44 7.21 2.72
N ILE A 103 -19.72 6.82 2.57
CA ILE A 103 -20.29 5.62 3.20
C ILE A 103 -19.56 4.37 2.70
N GLY A 104 -19.30 4.26 1.40
CA GLY A 104 -18.55 3.15 0.81
C GLY A 104 -17.11 3.08 1.33
N GLY A 105 -16.41 4.21 1.45
CA GLY A 105 -15.06 4.28 2.02
C GLY A 105 -15.02 3.84 3.49
N VAL A 106 -16.00 4.25 4.29
CA VAL A 106 -16.14 3.80 5.69
C VAL A 106 -16.41 2.29 5.75
N LEU A 107 -17.33 1.78 4.92
CA LEU A 107 -17.70 0.37 4.89
C LEU A 107 -16.51 -0.53 4.48
N ILE A 108 -15.75 -0.13 3.45
CA ILE A 108 -14.53 -0.83 3.03
C ILE A 108 -13.49 -0.84 4.16
N THR A 109 -13.33 0.29 4.86
CA THR A 109 -12.38 0.38 5.98
C THR A 109 -12.77 -0.56 7.11
N ILE A 110 -14.05 -0.57 7.51
CA ILE A 110 -14.57 -1.47 8.55
C ILE A 110 -14.39 -2.93 8.15
N GLY A 111 -14.78 -3.30 6.92
CA GLY A 111 -14.62 -4.67 6.42
C GLY A 111 -13.17 -5.13 6.40
N PHE A 112 -12.26 -4.24 5.99
CA PHE A 112 -10.84 -4.51 6.01
C PHE A 112 -10.29 -4.72 7.43
N TYR A 113 -10.69 -3.88 8.40
CA TYR A 113 -10.32 -4.05 9.80
C TYR A 113 -10.87 -5.35 10.40
N ALA A 114 -12.10 -5.75 10.03
CA ALA A 114 -12.69 -7.01 10.49
C ALA A 114 -11.89 -8.23 9.98
N VAL A 115 -11.47 -8.21 8.71
CA VAL A 115 -10.60 -9.27 8.15
C VAL A 115 -9.25 -9.30 8.86
N MET A 116 -8.64 -8.14 9.09
CA MET A 116 -7.36 -8.05 9.81
C MET A 116 -7.47 -8.56 11.25
N TRP A 117 -8.56 -8.25 11.95
CA TRP A 117 -8.85 -8.77 13.28
C TRP A 117 -8.99 -10.30 13.27
N GLY A 118 -9.69 -10.85 12.27
CA GLY A 118 -9.79 -12.30 12.07
C GLY A 118 -8.41 -12.95 11.92
N LYS A 119 -7.58 -12.42 11.01
CA LYS A 119 -6.21 -12.91 10.78
C LYS A 119 -5.31 -12.81 12.02
N ALA A 120 -5.41 -11.73 12.78
CA ALA A 120 -4.65 -11.56 14.02
C ALA A 120 -5.02 -12.60 15.08
N ASN A 121 -6.30 -12.96 15.17
CA ASN A 121 -6.77 -14.00 16.08
C ASN A 121 -6.35 -15.40 15.62
N GLU A 122 -6.37 -15.69 14.32
CA GLU A 122 -5.86 -16.96 13.78
C GLU A 122 -4.38 -17.16 14.12
N GLU A 123 -3.57 -16.11 13.95
CA GLU A 123 -2.14 -16.15 14.28
C GLU A 123 -1.90 -16.38 15.77
N LYS A 124 -2.63 -15.67 16.64
CA LYS A 124 -2.56 -15.86 18.10
C LYS A 124 -2.93 -17.29 18.50
N THR A 125 -4.01 -17.83 17.97
CA THR A 125 -4.43 -19.22 18.23
C THR A 125 -3.37 -20.22 17.77
N ARG A 126 -2.77 -20.00 16.60
CA ARG A 126 -1.70 -20.87 16.09
C ARG A 126 -0.46 -20.87 16.99
N LEU A 127 -0.06 -19.71 17.52
CA LEU A 127 1.07 -19.60 18.45
C LEU A 127 0.78 -20.32 19.78
N LEU A 128 -0.45 -20.22 20.29
CA LEU A 128 -0.86 -20.94 21.50
C LEU A 128 -0.82 -22.46 21.31
N LEU A 129 -1.30 -22.96 20.16
CA LEU A 129 -1.22 -24.39 19.83
C LEU A 129 0.22 -24.90 19.70
N LEU A 130 1.13 -24.07 19.17
CA LEU A 130 2.56 -24.40 19.11
C LEU A 130 3.18 -24.47 20.51
N ALA A 131 2.84 -23.52 21.39
CA ALA A 131 3.32 -23.52 22.78
C ALA A 131 2.78 -24.72 23.58
N GLU A 132 1.51 -25.10 23.37
CA GLU A 132 0.93 -26.29 24.01
C GLU A 132 1.58 -27.59 23.51
N LYS A 133 1.84 -27.69 22.20
CA LYS A 133 2.54 -28.83 21.61
C LYS A 133 3.99 -28.95 22.13
N GLU A 134 4.70 -27.84 22.26
CA GLU A 134 6.05 -27.80 22.82
C GLU A 134 6.06 -28.26 24.29
N ASN A 135 5.17 -27.71 25.12
CA ASN A 135 5.03 -28.13 26.51
C ASN A 135 4.70 -29.62 26.64
N SER A 136 3.80 -30.14 25.81
CA SER A 136 3.45 -31.57 25.81
C SER A 136 4.65 -32.46 25.45
N HIS A 137 5.48 -32.03 24.50
CA HIS A 137 6.69 -32.77 24.10
C HIS A 137 7.78 -32.75 25.19
N LEU A 138 7.92 -31.64 25.91
CA LEU A 138 8.83 -31.52 27.06
C LEU A 138 8.40 -32.41 28.23
N LEU A 139 7.09 -32.51 28.48
CA LEU A 139 6.56 -33.39 29.53
C LEU A 139 6.77 -34.88 29.22
N LEU A 140 6.66 -35.29 27.96
CA LEU A 140 6.94 -36.68 27.55
C LEU A 140 8.43 -37.01 27.71
N ASN A 141 9.31 -36.12 27.24
CA ASN A 141 10.75 -36.36 27.32
C ASN A 141 11.26 -36.38 28.78
N HIS A 142 10.68 -35.55 29.66
CA HIS A 142 11.03 -35.55 31.08
C HIS A 142 10.58 -36.83 31.81
N ASN A 143 9.48 -37.46 31.37
CA ASN A 143 9.02 -38.72 31.96
C ASN A 143 9.87 -39.92 31.54
N ASP A 144 10.42 -39.92 30.33
CA ASP A 144 11.31 -40.99 29.85
C ASP A 144 12.70 -40.95 30.52
N ASP A 145 13.17 -39.78 30.99
CA ASP A 145 14.42 -39.63 31.73
C ASP A 145 14.32 -40.03 33.23
N GLN A 146 13.12 -40.33 33.72
CA GLN A 146 12.86 -40.71 35.13
C GLN A 146 12.56 -42.21 35.31
N ILE A 147 12.67 -43.01 34.24
CA ILE A 147 12.55 -44.48 34.23
C ILE A 147 13.90 -45.10 33.87
#